data_AF-A0A932U2W9-F1
#
_entry.id   AF-A0A932U2W9-F1
#
_cell.length_a   1.000
_cell.length_b   1.000
_cell.length_c   1.000
_cell.angle_alpha   90.00
_cell.angle_beta   90.00
_cell.angle_gamma   90.00
#
_symmetry.space_group_name_H-M   'P 1'
#
loop_
_entity.id
_entity.type
_entity.pdbx_description
1 polymer ?
#
loop_
_entity_poly.entity_id
_entity_poly.type
_entity_poly.pdbx_seq_one_letter_code
_entity_poly.pdbx_strand_id
1 'polypeptide(L)' 'MGSLTSEQITQFEKEGYLLVRGLFDPAQDLDPIIEEYKGVLDNLAGDLYAKGETSGLHDDLPFGERLIRV' A
#
# COMPACT_ATOMS: atom_id res chain seq x y z
N MET A 1 -0.32 8.53 -21.77
CA MET A 1 -0.33 7.15 -21.26
C MET A 1 0.90 6.45 -21.78
N GLY A 2 1.81 6.04 -20.88
CA GLY A 2 3.07 5.41 -21.26
C GLY A 2 2.83 3.96 -21.69
N SER A 3 3.25 3.60 -22.89
CA SER A 3 3.32 2.22 -23.35
C SER A 3 4.67 1.61 -22.97
N LEU A 4 4.69 0.31 -22.67
CA LEU A 4 5.95 -0.42 -22.48
C LEU A 4 6.74 -0.48 -23.79
N THR A 5 8.07 -0.45 -23.71
CA THR A 5 8.92 -0.68 -24.89
C THR A 5 9.02 -2.17 -25.22
N SER A 6 9.41 -2.49 -26.45
CA SER A 6 9.62 -3.87 -26.89
C SER A 6 10.67 -4.60 -26.03
N GLU A 7 11.70 -3.88 -25.57
CA GLU A 7 12.74 -4.42 -24.68
C GLU A 7 12.16 -4.75 -23.30
N GLN A 8 11.31 -3.88 -22.76
CA GLN A 8 10.63 -4.10 -21.48
C GLN A 8 9.68 -5.30 -21.54
N ILE A 9 8.96 -5.48 -22.66
CA ILE A 9 8.11 -6.64 -22.89
C ILE A 9 8.97 -7.91 -22.97
N THR A 10 10.06 -7.87 -23.73
CA THR A 10 10.99 -9.01 -23.86
C THR A 10 11.59 -9.40 -22.51
N GLN A 11 11.95 -8.41 -21.67
CA GLN A 11 12.44 -8.67 -20.31
C GLN A 11 11.35 -9.34 -19.46
N PHE A 12 10.12 -8.82 -19.49
CA PHE A 12 9.00 -9.41 -18.75
C PHE A 12 8.75 -10.86 -19.15
N GLU A 13 8.75 -11.17 -20.44
CA GLU A 13 8.57 -12.53 -20.95
C GLU A 13 9.69 -13.49 -20.54
N LYS A 14 10.94 -12.98 -20.46
CA LYS A 14 12.11 -13.79 -20.10
C LYS A 14 12.27 -13.98 -18.58
N GLU A 15 12.01 -12.95 -17.81
CA GLU A 15 12.30 -12.90 -16.36
C GLU A 15 11.05 -13.13 -15.50
N GLY A 16 9.85 -13.03 -16.09
CA GLY A 16 8.57 -13.17 -15.41
C GLY A 16 8.14 -11.94 -14.61
N TYR A 17 8.92 -10.85 -14.63
CA TYR A 17 8.60 -9.59 -13.99
C TYR A 17 9.27 -8.41 -14.70
N LEU A 18 8.79 -7.20 -14.44
CA LEU A 18 9.37 -5.96 -14.96
C LEU A 18 9.24 -4.87 -13.90
N LEU A 19 10.34 -4.17 -13.61
CA LEU A 19 10.33 -3.00 -12.74
C LEU A 19 10.11 -1.73 -13.57
N VAL A 20 8.93 -1.11 -13.43
CA VAL A 20 8.63 0.19 -14.03
C VAL A 20 8.72 1.27 -12.95
N ARG A 21 9.67 2.18 -13.08
CA ARG A 21 9.87 3.29 -12.14
C ARG A 21 9.05 4.51 -12.56
N GLY A 22 8.50 5.22 -11.58
CA GLY A 22 7.72 6.44 -11.83
C GLY A 22 6.41 6.20 -12.58
N LEU A 23 5.85 4.99 -12.47
CA LEU A 23 4.54 4.68 -13.06
C LEU A 23 3.42 5.44 -12.37
N PHE A 24 3.52 5.59 -11.05
CA PHE A 24 2.59 6.32 -10.20
C PHE A 24 3.28 7.54 -9.62
N ASP A 25 2.57 8.66 -9.58
CA ASP A 25 2.92 9.80 -8.76
C ASP A 25 2.55 9.51 -7.30
N PRO A 26 3.50 9.56 -6.36
CA PRO A 26 3.20 9.25 -4.96
C PRO A 26 2.07 10.11 -4.37
N ALA A 27 2.05 11.41 -4.69
CA ALA A 27 1.10 12.34 -4.07
C ALA A 27 -0.27 12.34 -4.76
N GLN A 28 -0.30 12.18 -6.09
CA GLN A 28 -1.54 12.25 -6.85
C GLN A 28 -2.23 10.89 -7.00
N ASP A 29 -1.46 9.81 -7.08
CA ASP A 29 -2.01 8.48 -7.31
C ASP A 29 -2.04 7.62 -6.04
N LEU A 30 -0.97 7.65 -5.21
CA LEU A 30 -0.85 6.74 -4.07
C LEU A 30 -1.45 7.31 -2.78
N ASP A 31 -1.18 8.58 -2.45
CA ASP A 31 -1.69 9.21 -1.21
C ASP A 31 -3.22 9.11 -1.07
N PRO A 32 -4.04 9.37 -2.11
CA PRO A 32 -5.50 9.21 -1.98
C PRO A 32 -5.93 7.79 -1.62
N ILE A 33 -5.24 6.78 -2.17
CA ILE A 33 -5.50 5.37 -1.85
C ILE A 33 -5.10 5.08 -0.40
N ILE A 34 -3.95 5.60 0.05
CA ILE A 34 -3.49 5.44 1.43
C ILE A 34 -4.51 6.06 2.40
N GLU A 35 -5.03 7.25 2.11
CA GLU A 35 -6.04 7.90 2.96
C GLU A 35 -7.34 7.09 3.04
N GLU A 36 -7.79 6.48 1.94
CA GLU A 36 -8.95 5.58 1.96
C GLU A 36 -8.69 4.35 2.85
N TYR A 37 -7.51 3.74 2.71
CA TYR A 37 -7.13 2.55 3.48
C TYR A 37 -6.89 2.84 4.96
N LYS A 38 -6.54 4.08 5.35
CA LYS A 38 -6.47 4.47 6.77
C LYS A 38 -7.81 4.25 7.47
N GLY A 39 -8.93 4.59 6.83
CA GLY A 39 -10.26 4.36 7.41
C GLY A 39 -10.59 2.88 7.59
N VAL A 40 -10.16 2.03 6.66
CA VAL A 40 -10.29 0.56 6.79
C VAL A 40 -9.47 0.04 7.97
N LEU A 41 -8.23 0.53 8.09
CA LEU A 41 -7.33 0.16 9.19
C LEU A 41 -7.85 0.66 10.55
N ASP A 42 -8.43 1.85 10.60
CA ASP A 42 -9.05 2.41 11.80
C ASP A 42 -10.18 1.52 12.34
N ASN A 43 -11.05 1.08 11.44
CA ASN A 43 -12.15 0.16 11.81
C ASN A 43 -11.60 -1.18 12.32
N LEU A 44 -10.63 -1.77 11.61
CA LEU A 44 -10.01 -3.03 12.02
C LEU A 44 -9.32 -2.92 13.39
N ALA A 45 -8.54 -1.87 13.59
CA ALA A 45 -7.85 -1.63 14.86
C ALA A 45 -8.86 -1.44 16.02
N GLY A 46 -9.94 -0.70 15.78
CA GLY A 46 -11.03 -0.53 16.74
C GLY A 46 -11.69 -1.86 17.13
N ASP A 47 -12.00 -2.70 16.14
CA ASP A 47 -12.60 -4.01 16.37
C ASP A 47 -11.69 -4.95 17.16
N LEU A 48 -10.40 -5.00 16.83
CA LEU A 48 -9.42 -5.84 17.52
C LEU A 48 -9.15 -5.35 18.95
N TYR A 49 -9.06 -4.04 19.15
CA TYR A 49 -8.90 -3.46 20.47
C TYR A 49 -10.13 -3.74 21.35
N ALA A 50 -11.35 -3.60 20.81
CA ALA A 50 -12.58 -3.92 21.52
C ALA A 50 -12.66 -5.40 21.94
N LYS A 51 -12.04 -6.31 21.17
CA LYS A 51 -11.91 -7.74 21.50
C LYS A 51 -10.75 -8.05 22.45
N GLY A 52 -9.87 -7.08 22.72
CA GLY A 52 -8.65 -7.27 23.51
C GLY A 52 -7.56 -8.08 22.80
N GLU A 53 -7.65 -8.19 21.47
CA GLU A 53 -6.68 -8.92 20.63
C GLU A 53 -5.43 -8.08 20.32
N THR A 54 -5.55 -6.75 20.38
CA THR A 54 -4.43 -5.81 20.30
C THR A 54 -4.35 -4.98 21.59
N SER A 55 -3.14 -4.54 21.94
CA SER A 55 -2.91 -3.70 23.12
C SER A 55 -3.17 -2.21 22.89
N GLY A 56 -3.40 -1.79 21.64
CA GLY A 56 -3.64 -0.41 21.27
C GLY A 56 -4.04 -0.22 19.80
N LEU A 57 -4.40 1.03 19.45
CA LEU A 57 -4.87 1.42 18.11
C LEU A 57 -3.73 1.89 17.19
N HIS A 58 -2.58 2.26 17.76
CA HIS A 58 -1.38 2.71 17.04
C HIS A 58 -1.64 3.88 16.07
N ASP A 59 -2.56 4.77 16.43
CA ASP A 59 -2.99 5.93 15.65
C ASP A 59 -1.90 7.00 15.45
N ASP A 60 -0.85 6.96 16.28
CA ASP A 60 0.35 7.78 16.20
C ASP A 60 1.34 7.34 15.11
N LEU A 61 1.20 6.11 14.58
CA LEU A 61 2.13 5.56 13.61
C LEU A 61 1.75 5.89 12.16
N PRO A 62 2.73 6.08 11.26
CA PRO A 62 2.50 6.14 9.82
C PRO A 62 1.78 4.87 9.33
N PHE A 63 0.94 5.01 8.29
CA PHE A 63 0.08 3.93 7.78
C PHE A 63 0.80 2.59 7.61
N GLY A 64 1.97 2.57 6.96
CA GLY A 64 2.72 1.34 6.70
C GLY A 64 3.25 0.66 7.98
N GLU A 65 3.68 1.44 8.96
CA GLU A 65 4.14 0.90 10.25
C GLU A 65 2.97 0.38 11.08
N ARG A 66 1.86 1.12 11.07
CA ARG A 66 0.63 0.76 11.77
C ARG A 66 0.05 -0.56 11.26
N LEU A 67 0.05 -0.76 9.94
CA LEU A 67 -0.45 -1.97 9.28
C LEU A 67 0.25 -3.26 9.76
N ILE A 68 1.51 -3.17 10.18
CA ILE A 68 2.29 -4.34 10.66
C ILE A 68 2.04 -4.60 12.16
N ARG A 69 1.51 -3.63 12.89
CA ARG A 69 1.35 -3.64 14.36
C ARG A 69 -0.05 -4.03 14.83
N VAL A 70 -1.06 -3.70 14.03
CA VAL A 70 -2.48 -4.07 14.24
C VAL A 70 -2.69 -5.53 13.83
#